data_AF-A0AAA9TXB8-F1
#
_entry.id   AF-A0AAA9TXB8-F1
#
_cell.length_a   1.000
_cell.length_b   1.000
_cell.length_c   1.000
_cell.angle_alpha   90.00
_cell.angle_beta   90.00
_cell.angle_gamma   90.00
#
_symmetry.space_group_name_H-M   'P 1'
#
loop_
_entity.id
_entity.type
_entity.pdbx_description
1 polymer ?
#
loop_
_entity_poly.entity_id
_entity_poly.type
_entity_poly.pdbx_seq_one_letter_code
_entity_poly.pdbx_strand_id
1 'polypeptide(L)'
;MRWVGRSSLKTMAWVPAESAVEELMPRLLPVEPCDLTESFDPSVPPRTPQEYLRRVQIEAAQCPDVVVAQIDPKKLKRKQSVNISLSGCQPAPEGYSPTLQWQQQQVAQFSTVRQSVNRHRSHWKSQQLDSNVTMVVTEHLI
;
A
#
# COMPACT_ATOMS: atom_id res chain seq x y z
N MET A 1 -37.20 -22.79 11.31
CA MET A 1 -37.79 -22.06 10.17
C MET A 1 -37.36 -20.60 10.22
N ARG A 2 -36.79 -20.13 9.11
CA ARG A 2 -36.91 -18.77 8.53
C ARG A 2 -36.56 -17.57 9.44
N TRP A 3 -35.30 -17.14 9.39
CA TRP A 3 -34.98 -15.72 9.41
C TRP A 3 -34.89 -15.24 7.97
N VAL A 4 -35.88 -14.47 7.54
CA VAL A 4 -35.82 -13.64 6.33
C VAL A 4 -35.58 -12.23 6.84
N GLY A 5 -34.41 -11.67 6.52
CA GLY A 5 -34.00 -10.36 6.98
C GLY A 5 -33.01 -9.73 6.00
N ARG A 6 -33.54 -9.34 4.83
CA ARG A 6 -33.03 -8.31 3.91
C ARG A 6 -31.51 -8.10 3.92
N SER A 7 -30.82 -8.85 3.07
CA SER A 7 -29.56 -8.42 2.48
C SER A 7 -29.82 -7.13 1.69
N SER A 8 -29.55 -5.98 2.32
CA SER A 8 -29.34 -4.73 1.61
C SER A 8 -28.07 -4.94 0.79
N LEU A 9 -28.26 -5.35 -0.47
CA LEU A 9 -27.21 -5.28 -1.48
C LEU A 9 -26.94 -3.79 -1.68
N LYS A 10 -26.08 -3.24 -0.83
CA LYS A 10 -25.41 -1.98 -1.12
C LYS A 10 -24.52 -2.30 -2.30
N THR A 11 -25.02 -2.03 -3.51
CA THR A 11 -24.17 -1.80 -4.66
C THR A 11 -23.17 -0.75 -4.19
N MET A 12 -21.95 -1.20 -3.87
CA MET A 12 -20.80 -0.32 -3.91
C MET A 12 -20.64 -0.01 -5.39
N ALA A 13 -21.40 0.99 -5.86
CA ALA A 13 -20.96 1.76 -6.99
C ALA A 13 -19.56 2.23 -6.60
N TRP A 14 -18.57 1.67 -7.27
CA TRP A 14 -17.27 2.31 -7.41
C TRP A 14 -17.59 3.67 -8.02
N VAL A 15 -17.78 4.67 -7.17
CA VAL A 15 -17.62 6.05 -7.56
C VAL A 15 -16.11 6.14 -7.73
N PRO A 16 -15.59 6.30 -8.97
CA PRO A 16 -14.20 6.66 -9.10
C PRO A 16 -14.08 7.95 -8.30
N ALA A 17 -13.34 7.91 -7.18
CA ALA A 17 -12.70 9.12 -6.71
C ALA A 17 -12.06 9.70 -7.96
N GLU A 18 -12.41 10.93 -8.33
CA GLU A 18 -11.80 11.62 -9.47
C GLU A 18 -10.30 11.51 -9.25
N SER A 19 -9.75 10.52 -9.94
CA SER A 19 -8.41 10.07 -9.71
C SER A 19 -7.63 11.15 -10.40
N ALA A 20 -6.98 12.00 -9.62
CA ALA A 20 -5.71 12.54 -10.03
C ALA A 20 -4.81 11.32 -10.30
N VAL A 21 -5.02 10.68 -11.47
CA VAL A 21 -4.09 9.76 -12.06
C VAL A 21 -2.92 10.64 -12.45
N GLU A 22 -1.95 10.73 -11.55
CA GLU A 22 -0.63 11.18 -11.95
C GLU A 22 -0.20 10.22 -13.07
N GLU A 23 -0.16 10.74 -14.30
CA GLU A 23 0.15 9.95 -15.48
C GLU A 23 1.56 9.39 -15.31
N LEU A 24 1.73 8.06 -15.38
CA LEU A 24 3.00 7.39 -15.08
C LEU A 24 4.14 7.83 -16.00
N MET A 25 3.81 8.23 -17.25
CA MET A 25 4.74 8.74 -18.24
C MET A 25 4.06 9.86 -19.05
N PRO A 26 4.01 11.10 -18.53
CA PRO A 26 3.29 12.19 -19.18
C PRO A 26 4.00 12.63 -20.46
N ARG A 27 3.21 13.07 -21.45
CA ARG A 27 3.77 13.67 -22.68
C ARG A 27 4.37 15.04 -22.36
N LEU A 28 5.69 15.14 -22.48
CA LEU A 28 6.43 16.39 -22.25
C LEU A 28 6.59 17.27 -23.49
N LEU A 29 6.44 16.67 -24.68
CA LEU A 29 6.57 17.36 -25.95
C LEU A 29 5.19 17.51 -26.61
N PRO A 30 4.91 18.66 -27.24
CA PRO A 30 3.71 18.84 -28.02
C PRO A 30 3.81 17.97 -29.28
N VAL A 31 3.08 16.86 -29.29
CA VAL A 31 2.99 15.96 -30.44
C VAL A 31 1.53 15.65 -30.69
N GLU A 32 1.10 15.95 -31.91
CA GLU A 32 -0.24 15.61 -32.38
C GLU A 32 -0.45 14.09 -32.31
N PRO A 33 -1.69 13.62 -32.06
CA PRO A 33 -2.06 12.22 -32.22
C PRO A 33 -1.68 11.74 -33.63
N CYS A 34 -1.15 10.53 -33.72
CA CYS A 34 -0.66 9.98 -34.98
C CYS A 34 -1.85 9.58 -35.89
N ASP A 35 -2.40 10.53 -36.63
CA ASP A 35 -3.41 10.26 -37.65
C ASP A 35 -2.72 9.66 -38.89
N LEU A 36 -3.02 8.40 -39.20
CA LEU A 36 -2.41 7.63 -40.30
C LEU A 36 -2.80 8.13 -41.72
N THR A 37 -3.42 9.31 -41.82
CA THR A 37 -4.02 9.85 -43.05
C THR A 37 -3.09 10.81 -43.81
N GLU A 38 -2.04 11.33 -43.18
CA GLU A 38 -1.03 12.14 -43.86
C GLU A 38 0.09 11.24 -44.41
N SER A 39 0.43 11.43 -45.69
CA SER A 39 1.48 10.70 -46.38
C SER A 39 2.87 11.10 -45.84
N PHE A 40 3.27 10.48 -44.73
CA PHE A 40 4.63 10.54 -44.21
C PHE A 40 5.49 9.48 -44.92
N ASP A 41 6.55 9.90 -45.62
CA ASP A 41 7.52 8.98 -46.22
C ASP A 41 8.67 8.69 -45.23
N PRO A 42 8.71 7.48 -44.62
CA PRO A 42 9.73 7.14 -43.62
C PRO A 42 11.13 6.97 -44.23
N SER A 43 11.27 6.93 -45.55
CA SER A 43 12.56 6.74 -46.24
C SER A 43 13.40 8.02 -46.32
N VAL A 44 12.77 9.20 -46.20
CA VAL A 44 13.45 10.49 -46.24
C VAL A 44 13.78 10.97 -44.82
N PRO A 45 14.96 11.58 -44.57
CA PRO A 45 15.26 12.18 -43.28
C PRO A 45 14.26 13.31 -42.93
N PRO A 46 13.74 13.35 -41.68
CA PRO A 46 12.80 14.40 -41.27
C PRO A 46 13.49 15.76 -41.28
N ARG A 47 12.77 16.77 -41.76
CA ARG A 47 13.25 18.17 -41.84
C ARG A 47 12.74 19.04 -40.71
N THR A 48 11.74 18.56 -39.96
CA THR A 48 11.16 19.25 -38.80
C THR A 48 11.15 18.36 -37.55
N PRO A 49 11.19 18.94 -36.33
CA PRO A 49 11.06 18.18 -35.09
C PRO A 49 9.75 17.38 -34.99
N GLN A 50 8.65 17.90 -35.55
CA GLN A 50 7.34 17.25 -35.55
C GLN A 50 7.32 16.00 -36.43
N GLU A 51 7.94 16.06 -37.62
CA GLU A 51 8.15 14.87 -38.47
C GLU A 51 8.98 13.80 -37.76
N TYR A 52 10.03 14.22 -37.04
CA TYR A 52 10.84 13.30 -36.26
C TYR A 52 10.02 12.62 -35.16
N LEU A 53 9.25 13.37 -34.37
CA LEU A 53 8.44 12.80 -33.29
C LEU A 53 7.33 11.87 -33.82
N ARG A 54 6.73 12.17 -34.97
CA ARG A 54 5.79 11.27 -35.65
C ARG A 54 6.45 9.97 -36.11
N ARG A 55 7.65 10.05 -36.72
CA ARG A 55 8.44 8.87 -37.09
C ARG A 55 8.72 7.97 -35.88
N VAL A 56 9.13 8.58 -34.77
CA VAL A 56 9.42 7.88 -33.52
C VAL A 56 8.16 7.22 -32.94
N GLN A 57 7.00 7.90 -32.98
CA GLN A 57 5.72 7.30 -32.56
C GLN A 57 5.35 6.06 -33.38
N ILE A 58 5.53 6.12 -34.71
CA ILE A 58 5.24 5.00 -35.61
C ILE A 58 6.22 3.85 -35.38
N GLU A 59 7.51 4.14 -35.25
CA GLU A 59 8.55 3.14 -34.97
C GLU A 59 8.33 2.47 -33.60
N ALA A 60 8.03 3.26 -32.56
CA ALA A 60 7.71 2.74 -31.24
C ALA A 60 6.42 1.89 -31.24
N ALA A 61 5.41 2.24 -32.03
CA ALA A 61 4.20 1.44 -32.18
C ALA A 61 4.43 0.10 -32.91
N GLN A 62 5.50 -0.01 -33.70
CA GLN A 62 5.93 -1.27 -34.31
C GLN A 62 6.74 -2.14 -33.34
N CYS A 63 7.39 -1.52 -32.35
CA CYS A 63 8.07 -2.25 -31.30
C CYS A 63 7.06 -2.99 -30.40
N PRO A 64 7.38 -4.21 -29.96
CA PRO A 64 6.58 -4.90 -28.95
C PRO A 64 6.58 -4.11 -27.63
N ASP A 65 5.39 -3.91 -27.07
CA ASP A 65 5.20 -3.15 -25.82
C ASP A 65 5.93 -3.77 -24.63
N VAL A 66 6.02 -5.10 -24.60
CA VAL A 66 6.75 -5.86 -23.59
C VAL A 66 7.67 -6.86 -24.26
N VAL A 67 8.95 -6.84 -23.89
CA VAL A 67 9.95 -7.82 -24.29
C VAL A 67 10.46 -8.59 -23.08
N VAL A 68 10.60 -9.91 -23.22
CA VAL A 68 11.12 -10.77 -22.15
C VAL A 68 12.42 -11.43 -22.61
N ALA A 69 13.52 -11.04 -21.99
CA ALA A 69 14.83 -11.65 -22.23
C ALA A 69 14.97 -12.95 -21.40
N GLN A 70 15.46 -14.02 -22.04
CA GLN A 70 15.76 -15.27 -21.37
C GLN A 70 17.13 -15.18 -20.68
N ILE A 71 17.13 -15.19 -19.34
CA ILE A 71 18.35 -15.14 -18.52
C ILE A 71 18.49 -16.47 -17.79
N ASP A 72 19.72 -16.99 -17.72
CA ASP A 72 20.02 -18.21 -16.95
C ASP A 72 19.75 -17.97 -15.45
N PRO A 73 18.73 -18.63 -14.86
CA PRO A 73 18.34 -18.42 -13.47
C PRO A 73 19.41 -18.82 -12.47
N LYS A 74 20.38 -19.65 -12.87
CA LYS A 74 21.52 -20.05 -12.02
C LYS A 74 22.42 -18.87 -11.67
N LYS A 75 22.48 -17.85 -12.54
CA LYS A 75 23.29 -16.64 -12.33
C LYS A 75 22.70 -15.72 -11.27
N LEU A 76 21.38 -15.69 -11.13
CA LEU A 76 20.64 -14.82 -10.19
C LEU A 76 20.59 -15.40 -8.77
N LYS A 77 20.41 -16.72 -8.64
CA LYS A 77 20.25 -17.39 -7.33
C LYS A 77 21.52 -17.43 -6.48
N ARG A 78 22.71 -17.22 -7.07
CA ARG A 78 24.00 -17.37 -6.37
C ARG A 78 24.30 -16.25 -5.37
N LYS A 79 23.67 -15.07 -5.48
CA LYS A 79 24.00 -13.87 -4.69
C LYS A 79 22.79 -13.18 -4.09
N GLN A 80 21.68 -13.88 -3.89
CA GLN A 80 20.48 -13.28 -3.29
C GLN A 80 20.71 -13.03 -1.80
N SER A 81 20.47 -11.79 -1.35
CA SER A 81 20.47 -11.45 0.07
C SER A 81 19.25 -12.06 0.76
N VAL A 82 19.42 -12.41 2.04
CA VAL A 82 18.30 -12.89 2.86
C VAL A 82 17.40 -11.72 3.24
N ASN A 83 16.09 -11.94 3.21
CA ASN A 83 15.13 -11.05 3.85
C ASN A 83 15.00 -11.50 5.31
N ILE A 84 15.31 -10.61 6.26
CA ILE A 84 15.22 -10.92 7.69
C ILE A 84 13.80 -10.59 8.14
N SER A 85 13.00 -11.64 8.33
CA SER A 85 11.71 -11.53 9.00
C SER A 85 11.89 -11.63 10.51
N LEU A 86 11.11 -10.85 11.26
CA LEU A 86 11.05 -10.99 12.71
C LEU A 86 10.39 -12.33 13.06
N SER A 87 11.01 -13.09 13.96
CA SER A 87 10.38 -14.27 14.53
C SER A 87 9.14 -13.87 15.33
N GLY A 88 8.07 -14.66 15.21
CA GLY A 88 6.91 -14.52 16.09
C GLY A 88 7.21 -14.91 17.55
N CYS A 89 6.15 -14.97 18.37
CA CYS A 89 6.26 -15.44 19.74
C CYS A 89 6.62 -16.93 19.79
N GLN A 90 7.46 -17.32 20.75
CA GLN A 90 7.77 -18.72 21.00
C GLN A 90 6.54 -19.45 21.59
N PRO A 91 6.33 -20.74 21.27
CA PRO A 91 5.24 -21.51 21.85
C PRO A 91 5.47 -21.69 23.36
N ALA A 92 4.36 -21.75 24.11
CA ALA A 92 4.43 -22.08 25.53
C ALA A 92 4.89 -23.54 25.71
N PRO A 93 5.71 -23.84 26.73
CA PRO A 93 6.04 -25.21 27.11
C PRO A 93 4.79 -26.06 27.38
N GLU A 94 4.93 -27.38 27.30
CA GLU A 94 3.83 -28.31 27.54
C GLU A 94 3.22 -28.10 28.94
N GLY A 95 1.89 -27.96 29.00
CA GLY A 95 1.16 -27.66 30.23
C GLY A 95 1.08 -26.18 30.62
N TYR A 96 1.84 -25.30 29.98
CA TYR A 96 1.84 -23.85 30.26
C TYR A 96 1.01 -23.01 29.28
N SER A 97 0.51 -23.63 28.19
CA SER A 97 -0.36 -22.94 27.25
C SER A 97 -1.73 -22.67 27.87
N PRO A 98 -2.20 -21.41 27.89
CA PRO A 98 -3.53 -21.10 28.44
C PRO A 98 -4.64 -21.68 27.58
N THR A 99 -5.74 -22.09 28.22
CA THR A 99 -6.95 -22.52 27.50
C THR A 99 -7.58 -21.35 26.74
N LEU A 100 -8.24 -21.64 25.62
CA LEU A 100 -8.88 -20.60 24.80
C LEU A 100 -9.95 -19.83 25.58
N GLN A 101 -10.72 -20.52 26.43
CA GLN A 101 -11.72 -19.90 27.29
C GLN A 101 -11.09 -18.86 28.24
N TRP A 102 -9.95 -19.19 28.84
CA TRP A 102 -9.24 -18.25 29.72
C TRP A 102 -8.75 -17.03 28.93
N GLN A 103 -8.18 -17.23 27.73
CA GLN A 103 -7.74 -16.11 26.88
C GLN A 103 -8.90 -15.17 26.53
N GLN A 104 -10.06 -15.72 26.14
CA GLN A 104 -11.26 -14.94 25.81
C GLN A 104 -11.78 -14.16 27.03
N GLN A 105 -11.78 -14.79 28.21
CA GLN A 105 -12.15 -14.12 29.45
C GLN A 105 -11.20 -12.95 29.76
N GLN A 106 -9.88 -13.15 29.61
CA GLN A 106 -8.89 -12.08 29.82
C GLN A 106 -9.09 -10.93 28.84
N VAL A 107 -9.33 -11.21 27.55
CA VAL A 107 -9.59 -10.17 26.55
C VAL A 107 -10.86 -9.39 26.88
N ALA A 108 -11.93 -10.06 27.30
CA ALA A 108 -13.17 -9.41 27.72
C ALA A 108 -12.96 -8.51 28.94
N GLN A 109 -12.30 -9.03 29.99
CA GLN A 109 -11.98 -8.26 31.19
C GLN A 109 -11.09 -7.05 30.89
N PHE A 110 -10.06 -7.25 30.06
CA PHE A 110 -9.16 -6.17 29.66
C PHE A 110 -9.89 -5.08 28.88
N SER A 111 -10.87 -5.43 28.04
CA SER A 111 -11.72 -4.45 27.34
C SER A 111 -12.49 -3.57 28.34
N THR A 112 -13.12 -4.18 29.36
CA THR A 112 -13.81 -3.45 30.42
C THR A 112 -12.88 -2.51 31.18
N VAL A 113 -11.67 -2.97 31.51
CA VAL A 113 -10.64 -2.14 32.19
C VAL A 113 -10.27 -0.93 31.31
N ARG A 114 -10.00 -1.14 30.02
CA ARG A 114 -9.68 -0.04 29.09
C ARG A 114 -10.82 0.98 28.99
N GLN A 115 -12.07 0.53 28.94
CA GLN A 115 -13.22 1.43 28.94
C GLN A 115 -13.30 2.25 30.24
N SER A 116 -13.08 1.61 31.39
CA SER A 116 -13.05 2.31 32.68
C SER A 116 -11.91 3.33 32.76
N VAL A 117 -10.71 2.96 32.34
CA VAL A 117 -9.55 3.88 32.30
C VAL A 117 -9.86 5.08 31.41
N ASN A 118 -10.41 4.86 30.21
CA ASN A 118 -10.78 5.93 29.31
C ASN A 118 -11.88 6.83 29.89
N ARG A 119 -12.89 6.25 30.53
CA ARG A 119 -14.01 6.99 31.15
C ARG A 119 -13.54 7.96 32.22
N HIS A 120 -12.57 7.56 33.06
CA HIS A 120 -12.10 8.39 34.18
C HIS A 120 -10.79 9.14 33.86
N ARG A 121 -10.28 9.06 32.62
CA ARG A 121 -8.99 9.64 32.23
C ARG A 121 -8.86 11.13 32.57
N SER A 122 -9.89 11.92 32.27
CA SER A 122 -9.87 13.38 32.52
C SER A 122 -9.84 13.69 34.01
N HIS A 123 -10.63 12.97 34.81
CA HIS A 123 -10.69 13.13 36.26
C HIS A 123 -9.33 12.83 36.90
N TRP A 124 -8.69 11.72 36.54
CA TRP A 124 -7.37 11.37 37.08
C TRP A 124 -6.25 12.29 36.58
N LYS A 125 -6.36 12.81 35.35
CA LYS A 125 -5.38 13.76 34.81
C LYS A 125 -5.36 15.10 35.58
N SER A 126 -6.49 15.53 36.12
CA SER A 126 -6.59 16.78 36.89
C SER A 126 -6.15 16.65 38.35
N GLN A 127 -5.89 15.44 38.84
CA GLN A 127 -5.44 15.26 40.23
C GLN A 127 -3.95 15.60 40.35
N GLN A 128 -3.60 16.32 41.42
CA GLN A 128 -2.21 16.54 41.78
C GLN A 128 -1.59 15.22 42.23
N LEU A 129 -0.36 14.98 41.78
CA LEU A 129 0.39 13.80 42.20
C LEU A 129 0.95 14.00 43.60
N ASP A 130 1.12 12.91 44.34
CA ASP A 130 1.79 12.95 45.63
C ASP A 130 3.24 13.44 45.49
N SER A 131 3.78 14.04 46.55
CA SER A 131 5.11 14.69 46.54
C SER A 131 6.27 13.75 46.24
N ASN A 132 6.05 12.43 46.29
CA ASN A 132 7.02 11.39 45.97
C ASN A 132 6.95 10.92 44.50
N VAL A 133 6.03 11.43 43.68
CA VAL A 133 5.88 11.03 42.27
C VAL A 133 6.37 12.13 41.35
N THR A 134 7.55 11.94 40.74
CA THR A 134 8.04 12.79 39.66
C THR A 134 7.86 12.08 38.33
N MET A 135 6.98 12.61 37.48
CA MET A 135 6.84 12.13 36.09
C MET A 135 8.00 12.68 35.27
N VAL A 136 8.86 11.80 34.77
CA VAL A 136 9.88 12.19 33.79
C VAL A 136 9.16 12.55 32.49
N VAL A 137 9.01 13.85 32.22
CA VAL A 137 8.54 14.30 30.91
C VAL A 137 9.74 14.18 29.97
N THR A 138 9.79 13.11 29.18
CA THR A 138 10.75 12.97 28.08
C THR A 138 10.42 14.00 27.00
N GLU A 139 10.95 15.22 27.13
CA GLU A 139 10.80 16.28 26.12
C GLU A 139 11.88 16.26 25.02
N HIS A 140 12.93 15.45 25.11
CA HIS A 140 13.96 15.42 24.06
C HIS A 140 14.52 14.02 23.81
N LEU A 141 13.97 13.35 22.80
CA LEU A 141 14.67 12.37 21.96
C LEU A 141 13.99 12.34 20.58
N ILE A 142 14.03 13.47 19.89
CA ILE A 142 14.04 13.59 18.42
C ILE A 142 15.00 14.73 18.09
#